data_AF-A0AA88XIE9-F1
#
_entry.id   AF-A0AA88XIE9-F1
#
_cell.length_a   1.000
_cell.length_b   1.000
_cell.length_c   1.000
_cell.angle_alpha   90.00
_cell.angle_beta   90.00
_cell.angle_gamma   90.00
#
_symmetry.space_group_name_H-M   'P 1'
#
loop_
_entity.id
_entity.type
_entity.pdbx_description
1 polymer ?
#
loop_
_entity_poly.entity_id
_entity_poly.type
_entity_poly.pdbx_seq_one_letter_code
_entity_poly.pdbx_strand_id
1 'polypeptide(L)'
;MEANTMEEEEFGFSRNYFLARELGTSCKKSAHKLSEIDLVDEEELRIAASAIEPKHEKEITSLMHSYRSLYPKWVCELRCGFGLLMYGFGSKKALIEDFASTSLTEYTVVVINGYLQAINLKQVVICLSELLWEQLRMHQSTPLGNTLKVQQPFNTRSMDDLLAFLDGTHTEGNECYVCVVIHNIDGPGLRDSDTQQYLARIAACSHIRIVASIDHVNAPL
;
A
#
# COMPACT_ATOMS: atom_id res chain seq x y z
N MET A 1 0.49 12.57 -35.79
CA MET A 1 1.69 11.74 -36.04
C MET A 1 2.01 10.80 -34.87
N GLU A 2 1.54 11.06 -33.65
CA GLU A 2 1.78 10.19 -32.48
C GLU A 2 0.91 8.90 -32.42
N ALA A 3 -0.28 8.90 -33.06
CA ALA A 3 -1.16 7.73 -33.07
C ALA A 3 -0.58 6.55 -33.88
N ASN A 4 0.02 6.81 -35.05
CA ASN A 4 0.62 5.75 -35.88
C ASN A 4 1.83 5.09 -35.21
N THR A 5 2.60 5.83 -34.41
CA THR A 5 3.75 5.28 -33.67
C THR A 5 3.34 4.38 -32.51
N MET A 6 2.26 4.71 -31.80
CA MET A 6 1.73 3.84 -30.73
C MET A 6 1.13 2.55 -31.30
N GLU A 7 0.40 2.64 -32.41
CA GLU A 7 -0.16 1.46 -33.09
C GLU A 7 0.96 0.52 -33.60
N GLU A 8 2.02 1.05 -34.23
CA GLU A 8 3.16 0.24 -34.70
C GLU A 8 3.92 -0.47 -33.57
N GLU A 9 4.08 0.16 -32.40
CA GLU A 9 4.69 -0.45 -31.22
C GLU A 9 3.80 -1.55 -30.61
N GLU A 10 2.49 -1.34 -30.56
CA GLU A 10 1.51 -2.32 -30.06
C GLU A 10 1.39 -3.54 -30.99
N PHE A 11 1.42 -3.32 -32.31
CA PHE A 11 1.51 -4.39 -33.31
C PHE A 11 2.85 -5.15 -33.23
N GLY A 12 3.95 -4.47 -32.91
CA GLY A 12 5.25 -5.10 -32.65
C GLY A 12 5.21 -6.01 -31.41
N PHE A 13 4.61 -5.55 -30.32
CA PHE A 13 4.51 -6.30 -29.07
C PHE A 13 3.64 -7.55 -29.19
N SER A 14 2.43 -7.41 -29.76
CA SER A 14 1.52 -8.53 -29.99
C SER A 14 2.13 -9.58 -30.92
N ARG A 15 2.77 -9.15 -32.01
CA ARG A 15 3.50 -10.04 -32.92
C ARG A 15 4.63 -10.79 -32.20
N ASN A 16 5.43 -10.11 -31.38
CA ASN A 16 6.50 -10.74 -30.62
C ASN A 16 5.96 -11.77 -29.60
N TYR A 17 4.83 -11.48 -28.95
CA TYR A 17 4.16 -12.43 -28.06
C TYR A 17 3.73 -13.71 -28.80
N PHE A 18 3.08 -13.58 -29.97
CA PHE A 18 2.67 -14.75 -30.76
C PHE A 18 3.86 -15.50 -31.35
N LEU A 19 4.85 -14.79 -31.89
CA LEU A 19 6.09 -15.39 -32.42
C LEU A 19 6.86 -16.15 -31.33
N ALA A 20 6.97 -15.61 -30.12
CA ALA A 20 7.63 -16.31 -29.01
C ALA A 20 6.91 -17.62 -28.63
N ARG A 21 5.57 -17.62 -28.68
CA ARG A 21 4.78 -18.84 -28.44
C ARG A 21 4.93 -19.88 -29.55
N GLU A 22 4.98 -19.45 -30.81
CA GLU A 22 5.16 -20.34 -31.97
C GLU A 22 6.57 -20.94 -32.01
N LEU A 23 7.61 -20.11 -31.86
CA LEU A 23 9.02 -20.53 -31.90
C LEU A 23 9.41 -21.47 -30.74
N GLY A 24 8.74 -21.35 -29.60
CA GLY A 24 8.96 -22.21 -28.42
C GLY A 24 8.57 -23.68 -28.61
N THR A 25 7.88 -24.04 -29.71
CA THR A 25 7.48 -25.43 -30.01
C THR A 25 8.49 -26.18 -30.89
N SER A 26 9.29 -25.47 -31.70
CA SER A 26 10.16 -26.08 -32.72
C SER A 26 11.66 -26.13 -32.33
N CYS A 27 12.07 -25.36 -31.31
CA CYS A 27 13.49 -25.26 -30.94
C CYS A 27 13.94 -26.42 -30.04
N LYS A 28 15.17 -26.94 -30.27
CA LYS A 28 15.84 -27.92 -29.39
C LYS A 28 15.93 -27.34 -27.98
N LYS A 29 15.12 -27.86 -27.04
CA LYS A 29 15.13 -27.42 -25.64
C LYS A 29 16.28 -28.11 -24.91
N SER A 30 17.09 -27.34 -24.18
CA SER A 30 18.04 -27.90 -23.22
C SER A 30 17.26 -28.59 -22.10
N ALA A 31 17.65 -29.81 -21.74
CA ALA A 31 16.97 -30.60 -20.70
C ALA A 31 17.46 -30.30 -19.28
N HIS A 32 18.28 -29.24 -19.09
CA HIS A 32 18.80 -28.86 -17.78
C HIS A 32 17.68 -28.56 -16.80
N LYS A 33 17.64 -29.32 -15.71
CA LYS A 33 16.67 -29.15 -14.63
C LYS A 33 17.25 -28.28 -13.52
N LEU A 34 16.40 -27.55 -12.80
CA LEU A 34 16.81 -26.83 -11.58
C LEU A 34 17.34 -27.78 -10.49
N SER A 35 16.97 -29.07 -10.54
CA SER A 35 17.51 -30.10 -9.65
C SER A 35 18.97 -30.48 -9.94
N GLU A 36 19.54 -30.06 -11.07
CA GLU A 36 20.96 -30.25 -11.39
C GLU A 36 21.84 -29.17 -10.73
N ILE A 37 21.22 -28.13 -10.15
CA ILE A 37 21.91 -27.09 -9.39
C ILE A 37 22.24 -27.66 -8.01
N ASP A 38 23.48 -27.50 -7.58
CA ASP A 38 23.90 -27.86 -6.24
C ASP A 38 23.21 -26.94 -5.22
N LEU A 39 22.39 -27.52 -4.35
CA LEU A 39 21.60 -26.78 -3.38
C LEU A 39 22.48 -26.46 -2.17
N VAL A 40 22.80 -25.19 -2.01
CA VAL A 40 23.50 -24.66 -0.84
C VAL A 40 22.57 -24.67 0.38
N ASP A 41 23.11 -24.95 1.56
CA ASP A 41 22.36 -24.92 2.81
C ASP A 41 21.82 -23.51 3.12
N GLU A 42 20.71 -23.42 3.85
CA GLU A 42 20.04 -22.14 4.13
C GLU A 42 20.97 -21.18 4.90
N GLU A 43 21.76 -21.71 5.83
CA GLU A 43 22.67 -20.90 6.65
C GLU A 43 23.80 -20.31 5.79
N GLU A 44 24.42 -21.12 4.93
CA GLU A 44 25.43 -20.66 3.98
C GLU A 44 24.86 -19.61 3.02
N LEU A 45 23.63 -19.78 2.55
CA LEU A 45 22.96 -18.84 1.67
C LEU A 45 22.67 -17.50 2.38
N ARG A 46 22.27 -17.51 3.65
CA ARG A 46 22.08 -16.27 4.43
C ARG A 46 23.40 -15.55 4.67
N ILE A 47 24.46 -16.28 5.00
CA ILE A 47 25.80 -15.71 5.18
C ILE A 47 26.26 -15.09 3.87
N ALA A 48 26.17 -15.82 2.76
CA ALA A 48 26.52 -15.33 1.43
C ALA A 48 25.68 -14.10 1.04
N ALA A 49 24.36 -14.13 1.24
CA ALA A 49 23.48 -13.00 0.94
C ALA A 49 23.83 -11.75 1.75
N SER A 50 24.21 -11.91 3.02
CA SER A 50 24.67 -10.80 3.86
C SER A 50 26.07 -10.29 3.51
N ALA A 51 26.91 -11.15 2.93
CA ALA A 51 28.26 -10.82 2.46
C ALA A 51 28.27 -10.13 1.09
N ILE A 52 27.17 -10.14 0.35
CA ILE A 52 27.06 -9.41 -0.92
C ILE A 52 27.10 -7.91 -0.62
N GLU A 53 28.16 -7.24 -1.08
CA GLU A 53 28.27 -5.79 -0.96
C GLU A 53 27.12 -5.10 -1.73
N PRO A 54 26.42 -4.15 -1.09
CA PRO A 54 25.35 -3.41 -1.75
C PRO A 54 25.94 -2.56 -2.88
N LYS A 55 25.53 -2.84 -4.11
CA LYS A 55 25.92 -2.03 -5.27
C LYS A 55 25.17 -0.71 -5.26
N HIS A 56 25.86 0.37 -5.65
CA HIS A 56 25.26 1.71 -5.88
C HIS A 56 24.63 2.37 -4.64
N GLU A 57 25.16 2.12 -3.44
CA GLU A 57 24.64 2.70 -2.20
C GLU A 57 24.61 4.24 -2.21
N LYS A 58 25.61 4.88 -2.85
CA LYS A 58 25.71 6.35 -2.92
C LYS A 58 24.58 6.93 -3.77
N GLU A 59 24.30 6.31 -4.91
CA GLU A 59 23.25 6.70 -5.84
C GLU A 59 21.86 6.46 -5.21
N ILE A 60 21.66 5.33 -4.55
CA ILE A 60 20.43 5.03 -3.81
C ILE A 60 20.20 6.08 -2.70
N THR A 61 21.24 6.40 -1.93
CA THR A 61 21.14 7.42 -0.87
C THR A 61 20.81 8.81 -1.44
N SER A 62 21.43 9.18 -2.56
CA SER A 62 21.12 10.43 -3.26
C SER A 62 19.67 10.46 -3.76
N LEU A 63 19.19 9.34 -4.30
CA LEU A 63 17.80 9.20 -4.74
C LEU A 63 16.82 9.32 -3.57
N MET A 64 17.10 8.67 -2.44
CA MET A 64 16.28 8.78 -1.23
C MET A 64 16.22 10.22 -0.71
N HIS A 65 17.34 10.94 -0.72
CA HIS A 65 17.37 12.37 -0.37
C HIS A 65 16.51 13.21 -1.33
N SER A 66 16.50 12.88 -2.63
CA SER A 66 15.64 13.56 -3.60
C SER A 66 14.15 13.35 -3.27
N TYR A 67 13.74 12.15 -2.88
CA TYR A 67 12.35 11.89 -2.48
C TYR A 67 11.97 12.60 -1.18
N ARG A 68 12.88 12.72 -0.21
CA ARG A 68 12.64 13.49 1.01
C ARG A 68 12.26 14.95 0.75
N SER A 69 12.81 15.55 -0.30
CA SER A 69 12.44 16.92 -0.70
C SER A 69 10.98 17.06 -1.15
N LEU A 70 10.34 15.95 -1.54
CA LEU A 70 8.94 15.91 -1.99
C LEU A 70 7.94 15.69 -0.85
N TYR A 71 8.40 15.36 0.38
CA TYR A 71 7.52 15.08 1.50
C TYR A 71 6.49 16.19 1.79
N PRO A 72 6.84 17.49 1.77
CA PRO A 72 5.85 18.55 1.99
C PRO A 72 4.74 18.56 0.92
N LYS A 73 5.09 18.19 -0.32
CA LYS A 73 4.12 18.09 -1.42
C LYS A 73 3.15 16.93 -1.18
N TRP A 74 3.66 15.78 -0.76
CA TRP A 74 2.85 14.61 -0.41
C TRP A 74 1.89 14.89 0.75
N VAL A 75 2.35 15.60 1.79
CA VAL A 75 1.46 16.03 2.89
C VAL A 75 0.36 16.96 2.39
N CYS A 76 0.68 17.88 1.47
CA CYS A 76 -0.31 18.77 0.88
C CYS A 76 -1.38 17.99 0.09
N GLU A 77 -0.97 17.04 -0.74
CA GLU A 77 -1.88 16.16 -1.50
C GLU A 77 -2.79 15.34 -0.56
N LEU A 78 -2.23 14.80 0.52
CA LEU A 78 -3.01 14.10 1.56
C LEU A 78 -4.01 15.02 2.25
N ARG A 79 -3.64 16.27 2.58
CA ARG A 79 -4.57 17.24 3.17
C ARG A 79 -5.72 17.58 2.23
N CYS A 80 -5.47 17.63 0.93
CA CYS A 80 -6.46 17.98 -0.09
C CYS A 80 -7.54 16.92 -0.35
N GLY A 81 -7.41 15.68 0.13
CA GLY A 81 -8.36 14.61 -0.24
C GLY A 81 -7.73 13.41 -0.91
N PHE A 82 -6.52 13.55 -1.44
CA PHE A 82 -5.97 12.54 -2.34
C PHE A 82 -5.30 11.42 -1.57
N GLY A 83 -5.50 10.18 -2.04
CA GLY A 83 -4.67 9.05 -1.64
C GLY A 83 -3.35 9.06 -2.43
N LEU A 84 -2.26 8.68 -1.78
CA LEU A 84 -0.95 8.53 -2.42
C LEU A 84 -0.71 7.08 -2.79
N LEU A 85 -0.30 6.84 -4.03
CA LEU A 85 0.02 5.51 -4.53
C LEU A 85 1.44 5.50 -5.11
N MET A 86 2.35 4.80 -4.43
CA MET A 86 3.74 4.68 -4.85
C MET A 86 3.96 3.39 -5.64
N TYR A 87 4.39 3.55 -6.90
CA TYR A 87 4.77 2.47 -7.79
C TYR A 87 6.23 2.61 -8.18
N GLY A 88 6.82 1.53 -8.72
CA GLY A 88 8.21 1.51 -9.17
C GLY A 88 8.99 0.32 -8.63
N PHE A 89 10.24 0.21 -9.08
CA PHE A 89 11.10 -0.91 -8.79
C PHE A 89 11.69 -0.88 -7.38
N GLY A 90 11.84 -2.05 -6.78
CA GLY A 90 12.47 -2.23 -5.48
C GLY A 90 11.52 -1.99 -4.30
N SER A 91 12.05 -2.22 -3.09
CA SER A 91 11.29 -2.06 -1.86
C SER A 91 11.06 -0.59 -1.55
N LYS A 92 9.79 -0.17 -1.56
CA LYS A 92 9.36 1.19 -1.20
C LYS A 92 9.10 1.37 0.30
N LYS A 93 9.21 0.29 1.08
CA LYS A 93 8.88 0.26 2.50
C LYS A 93 9.66 1.32 3.29
N ALA A 94 10.99 1.33 3.15
CA ALA A 94 11.84 2.26 3.88
C ALA A 94 11.50 3.73 3.59
N LEU A 95 11.17 4.06 2.34
CA LEU A 95 10.77 5.41 1.95
C LEU A 95 9.45 5.84 2.59
N ILE A 96 8.46 4.96 2.58
CA ILE A 96 7.13 5.25 3.11
C ILE A 96 7.15 5.30 4.65
N GLU A 97 7.92 4.43 5.30
CA GLU A 97 8.12 4.47 6.76
C GLU A 97 8.89 5.73 7.19
N ASP A 98 9.90 6.14 6.43
CA ASP A 98 10.63 7.41 6.64
C ASP A 98 9.71 8.62 6.46
N PHE A 99 8.85 8.62 5.43
CA PHE A 99 7.83 9.64 5.23
C PHE A 99 6.84 9.69 6.41
N ALA A 100 6.34 8.53 6.85
CA ALA A 100 5.38 8.44 7.94
C ALA A 100 5.96 8.92 9.27
N SER A 101 7.20 8.54 9.59
CA SER A 101 7.87 8.97 10.83
C SER A 101 8.25 10.46 10.81
N THR A 102 8.63 11.01 9.65
CA THR A 102 9.12 12.39 9.55
C THR A 102 8.00 13.41 9.37
N SER A 103 7.00 13.10 8.55
CA SER A 103 6.03 14.09 8.05
C SER A 103 4.61 13.91 8.56
N LEU A 104 4.27 12.71 9.06
CA LEU A 104 2.93 12.38 9.55
C LEU A 104 2.82 12.41 11.09
N THR A 105 3.70 13.15 11.78
CA THR A 105 3.73 13.22 13.25
C THR A 105 2.45 13.81 13.87
N GLU A 106 1.71 14.60 13.11
CA GLU A 106 0.42 15.20 13.52
C GLU A 106 -0.75 14.21 13.38
N TYR A 107 -0.58 13.15 12.59
CA TYR A 107 -1.62 12.19 12.26
C TYR A 107 -1.46 10.92 13.07
N THR A 108 -2.57 10.25 13.34
CA THR A 108 -2.48 8.87 13.84
C THR A 108 -2.20 7.95 12.65
N VAL A 109 -1.04 7.29 12.64
CA VAL A 109 -0.61 6.43 11.52
C VAL A 109 -0.85 4.95 11.86
N VAL A 110 -1.52 4.24 10.96
CA VAL A 110 -1.69 2.77 11.01
C VAL A 110 -0.98 2.14 9.83
N VAL A 111 -0.02 1.25 10.09
CA VAL A 111 0.75 0.55 9.06
C VAL A 111 0.17 -0.85 8.83
N ILE A 112 -0.14 -1.16 7.57
CA ILE A 112 -0.68 -2.43 7.09
C ILE A 112 0.36 -3.08 6.17
N ASN A 113 0.82 -4.26 6.55
CA ASN A 113 1.80 -5.03 5.80
C ASN A 113 1.10 -5.96 4.80
N GLY A 114 0.67 -5.44 3.65
CA GLY A 114 -0.08 -6.14 2.59
C GLY A 114 0.60 -7.38 1.99
N TYR A 115 1.93 -7.50 2.13
CA TYR A 115 2.67 -8.68 1.70
C TYR A 115 2.42 -9.93 2.55
N LEU A 116 1.77 -9.80 3.73
CA LEU A 116 1.38 -10.92 4.57
C LEU A 116 0.04 -11.52 4.09
N GLN A 117 -0.04 -12.84 3.99
CA GLN A 117 -1.28 -13.53 3.58
C GLN A 117 -2.37 -13.53 4.65
N ALA A 118 -2.01 -13.37 5.93
CA ALA A 118 -2.93 -13.52 7.06
C ALA A 118 -3.69 -12.22 7.44
N ILE A 119 -3.77 -11.25 6.53
CA ILE A 119 -4.42 -9.96 6.83
C ILE A 119 -5.93 -10.12 6.80
N ASN A 120 -6.59 -9.59 7.83
CA ASN A 120 -8.04 -9.53 7.90
C ASN A 120 -8.51 -8.07 7.83
N LEU A 121 -9.09 -7.66 6.69
CA LEU A 121 -9.54 -6.28 6.50
C LEU A 121 -10.59 -5.85 7.53
N LYS A 122 -11.48 -6.76 7.97
CA LYS A 122 -12.47 -6.45 9.00
C LYS A 122 -11.79 -6.02 10.30
N GLN A 123 -10.72 -6.71 10.70
CA GLN A 123 -9.95 -6.35 11.89
C GLN A 123 -9.25 -5.00 11.74
N VAL A 124 -8.73 -4.70 10.53
CA VAL A 124 -8.17 -3.38 10.23
C VAL A 124 -9.22 -2.29 10.41
N VAL A 125 -10.41 -2.44 9.83
CA VAL A 125 -11.49 -1.45 9.92
C VAL A 125 -11.94 -1.26 11.37
N ILE A 126 -12.03 -2.34 12.15
CA ILE A 126 -12.33 -2.28 13.58
C ILE A 126 -11.27 -1.45 14.31
N CYS A 127 -9.98 -1.75 14.09
CA CYS A 127 -8.89 -0.99 14.68
C CYS A 127 -8.94 0.50 14.30
N LEU A 128 -9.21 0.83 13.04
CA LEU A 128 -9.39 2.21 12.59
C LEU A 128 -10.56 2.90 13.28
N SER A 129 -11.69 2.21 13.44
CA SER A 129 -12.86 2.76 14.12
C SER A 129 -12.63 3.00 15.60
N GLU A 130 -11.92 2.10 16.28
CA GLU A 130 -11.54 2.26 17.69
C GLU A 130 -10.59 3.44 17.89
N LEU A 131 -9.62 3.58 16.98
CA LEU A 131 -8.63 4.65 17.01
C LEU A 131 -9.27 6.03 16.75
N LEU A 132 -10.14 6.13 15.74
CA LEU A 132 -10.89 7.34 15.47
C LEU A 132 -11.79 7.71 16.65
N TRP A 133 -12.45 6.73 17.26
CA TRP A 133 -13.28 6.95 18.45
C TRP A 133 -12.48 7.47 19.63
N GLU A 134 -11.29 6.93 19.89
CA GLU A 134 -10.41 7.40 20.96
C GLU A 134 -9.97 8.86 20.72
N GLN A 135 -9.57 9.19 19.49
CA GLN A 135 -9.19 10.56 19.12
C GLN A 135 -10.33 11.56 19.33
N LEU A 136 -11.56 11.20 18.92
CA LEU A 136 -12.74 12.03 19.12
C LEU A 136 -13.04 12.26 20.62
N ARG A 137 -12.82 11.26 21.48
CA ARG A 137 -13.02 11.39 22.93
C ARG A 137 -12.01 12.31 23.59
N MET A 138 -10.74 12.25 23.17
CA MET A 138 -9.69 13.12 23.72
C MET A 138 -9.98 14.59 23.41
N HIS A 139 -10.52 14.88 22.23
CA HIS A 139 -10.79 16.25 21.79
C HIS A 139 -12.13 16.83 22.32
N GLN A 140 -13.02 16.01 22.88
CA GLN A 140 -14.32 16.43 23.43
C GLN A 140 -14.31 16.73 24.95
N SER A 141 -13.17 17.12 25.52
CA SER A 141 -13.04 17.47 26.95
C SER A 141 -13.64 18.86 27.29
N THR A 142 -14.94 19.06 27.02
CA THR A 142 -15.74 20.12 27.66
C THR A 142 -16.91 19.45 28.41
N PRO A 143 -17.07 19.68 29.72
CA PRO A 143 -18.08 18.99 30.50
C PRO A 143 -19.43 19.72 30.35
N LEU A 144 -20.19 19.41 29.30
CA LEU A 144 -21.62 19.62 29.37
C LEU A 144 -22.35 18.44 28.74
N GLY A 145 -23.14 17.78 29.60
CA GLY A 145 -23.69 16.47 29.36
C GLY A 145 -24.44 16.37 28.04
N ASN A 146 -24.04 15.37 27.25
CA ASN A 146 -24.96 14.39 26.72
C ASN A 146 -24.19 13.11 26.43
N THR A 147 -24.56 12.08 27.18
CA THR A 147 -24.27 10.66 27.00
C THR A 147 -23.89 10.27 25.57
N LEU A 148 -22.59 10.20 25.28
CA LEU A 148 -22.07 9.25 24.30
C LEU A 148 -22.36 7.87 24.89
N LYS A 149 -23.56 7.36 24.59
CA LYS A 149 -24.01 6.03 24.97
C LYS A 149 -22.88 5.06 24.70
N VAL A 150 -22.56 4.23 25.69
CA VAL A 150 -21.63 3.10 25.57
C VAL A 150 -22.02 2.33 24.32
N GLN A 151 -21.32 2.65 23.23
CA GLN A 151 -21.56 2.05 21.94
C GLN A 151 -21.03 0.62 22.03
N GLN A 152 -21.81 -0.35 21.53
CA GLN A 152 -21.39 -1.74 21.45
C GLN A 152 -19.97 -1.87 20.89
N PRO A 153 -19.18 -2.87 21.32
CA PRO A 153 -17.86 -3.12 20.78
C PRO A 153 -17.92 -3.19 19.26
N PHE A 154 -17.04 -2.47 18.56
CA PHE A 154 -17.01 -2.41 17.09
C PHE A 154 -16.90 -3.82 16.45
N ASN A 155 -16.40 -4.80 17.20
CA ASN A 155 -16.37 -6.22 16.84
C ASN A 155 -17.72 -6.83 16.45
N THR A 156 -18.85 -6.33 16.96
CA THR A 156 -20.20 -6.85 16.65
C THR A 156 -20.86 -6.15 15.47
N ARG A 157 -20.26 -5.10 14.90
CA ARG A 157 -20.85 -4.32 13.81
C ARG A 157 -20.63 -4.97 12.45
N SER A 158 -21.57 -4.70 11.54
CA SER A 158 -21.38 -5.00 10.12
C SER A 158 -20.29 -4.09 9.55
N MET A 159 -19.68 -4.49 8.43
CA MET A 159 -18.65 -3.64 7.84
C MET A 159 -19.22 -2.31 7.32
N ASP A 160 -20.45 -2.32 6.83
CA ASP A 160 -21.12 -1.11 6.36
C ASP A 160 -21.34 -0.09 7.47
N ASP A 161 -21.70 -0.55 8.68
CA ASP A 161 -21.86 0.33 9.85
C ASP A 161 -20.51 0.94 10.27
N LEU A 162 -19.42 0.17 10.15
CA LEU A 162 -18.08 0.67 10.44
C LEU A 162 -17.65 1.72 9.42
N LEU A 163 -17.91 1.49 8.13
CA LEU A 163 -17.60 2.46 7.08
C LEU A 163 -18.43 3.74 7.22
N ALA A 164 -19.71 3.62 7.56
CA ALA A 164 -20.56 4.78 7.85
C ALA A 164 -20.07 5.60 9.06
N PHE A 165 -19.47 4.94 10.05
CA PHE A 165 -18.83 5.63 11.17
C PHE A 165 -17.56 6.38 10.75
N LEU A 166 -16.72 5.76 9.91
CA LEU A 166 -15.49 6.38 9.39
C LEU A 166 -15.78 7.57 8.47
N ASP A 167 -16.91 7.52 7.75
CA ASP A 167 -17.40 8.58 6.88
C ASP A 167 -18.25 9.65 7.62
N GLY A 168 -18.28 9.63 8.96
CA GLY A 168 -19.12 10.49 9.77
C GLY A 168 -19.04 11.99 9.42
N THR A 169 -20.07 12.76 9.77
CA THR A 169 -20.13 14.18 9.42
C THR A 169 -19.06 14.98 10.14
N HIS A 170 -18.30 15.77 9.38
CA HIS A 170 -17.35 16.76 9.89
C HIS A 170 -17.97 17.54 11.05
N THR A 171 -17.55 17.26 12.28
CA THR A 171 -17.85 18.15 13.40
C THR A 171 -16.97 19.38 13.21
N GLU A 172 -17.58 20.50 12.82
CA GLU A 172 -16.93 21.78 12.63
C GLU A 172 -16.02 22.09 13.84
N GLY A 173 -14.69 21.98 13.65
CA GLY A 173 -13.69 22.31 14.66
C GLY A 173 -12.63 21.25 14.94
N ASN A 174 -12.85 19.96 14.63
CA ASN A 174 -11.88 18.89 14.92
C ASN A 174 -11.45 18.15 13.66
N GLU A 175 -10.29 18.53 13.12
CA GLU A 175 -9.62 17.86 12.01
C GLU A 175 -8.93 16.55 12.47
N CYS A 176 -9.71 15.59 12.98
CA CYS A 176 -9.19 14.29 13.38
C CYS A 176 -9.01 13.38 12.15
N TYR A 177 -7.79 13.28 11.63
CA TYR A 177 -7.48 12.41 10.50
C TYR A 177 -6.65 11.19 10.94
N VAL A 178 -6.99 10.02 10.41
CA VAL A 178 -6.21 8.79 10.54
C VAL A 178 -5.53 8.51 9.21
N CYS A 179 -4.20 8.39 9.22
CA CYS A 179 -3.44 8.02 8.04
C CYS A 179 -3.19 6.51 8.03
N VAL A 180 -3.56 5.85 6.95
CA VAL A 180 -3.38 4.42 6.73
C VAL A 180 -2.28 4.22 5.70
N VAL A 181 -1.20 3.59 6.13
CA VAL A 181 -0.07 3.22 5.28
C VAL A 181 -0.20 1.77 4.89
N ILE A 182 -0.34 1.47 3.60
CA ILE A 182 -0.50 0.11 3.07
C ILE A 182 0.71 -0.24 2.23
N HIS A 183 1.58 -1.12 2.74
CA HIS A 183 2.65 -1.68 1.93
C HIS A 183 2.10 -2.81 1.07
N ASN A 184 2.33 -2.76 -0.24
CA ASN A 184 1.96 -3.80 -1.20
C ASN A 184 0.45 -4.10 -1.17
N ILE A 185 -0.35 -3.11 -1.59
CA ILE A 185 -1.83 -3.15 -1.61
C ILE A 185 -2.40 -4.26 -2.52
N ASP A 186 -1.61 -4.66 -3.50
CA ASP A 186 -1.77 -5.77 -4.45
C ASP A 186 -1.24 -7.10 -3.90
N GLY A 187 -0.95 -7.15 -2.59
CA GLY A 187 -0.51 -8.35 -1.91
C GLY A 187 -1.55 -9.48 -1.89
N PRO A 188 -1.10 -10.71 -1.62
CA PRO A 188 -1.94 -11.91 -1.76
C PRO A 188 -3.18 -11.91 -0.85
N GLY A 189 -3.14 -11.25 0.31
CA GLY A 189 -4.28 -11.12 1.21
C GLY A 189 -5.18 -9.90 0.97
N LEU A 190 -4.82 -9.02 0.03
CA LEU A 190 -5.55 -7.78 -0.26
C LEU A 190 -6.07 -7.72 -1.69
N ARG A 191 -5.52 -8.48 -2.63
CA ARG A 191 -5.84 -8.43 -4.07
C ARG A 191 -7.24 -8.94 -4.48
N ASP A 192 -8.00 -9.53 -3.56
CA ASP A 192 -9.35 -10.02 -3.87
C ASP A 192 -10.30 -8.84 -4.18
N SER A 193 -11.20 -9.03 -5.14
CA SER A 193 -12.12 -7.97 -5.61
C SER A 193 -12.94 -7.37 -4.47
N ASP A 194 -13.46 -8.20 -3.57
CA ASP A 194 -14.24 -7.74 -2.42
C ASP A 194 -13.39 -6.85 -1.50
N THR A 195 -12.17 -7.31 -1.18
CA THR A 195 -11.22 -6.58 -0.33
C THR A 195 -10.84 -5.23 -0.93
N GLN A 196 -10.56 -5.18 -2.24
CA GLN A 196 -10.27 -3.93 -2.95
C GLN A 196 -11.47 -2.98 -2.98
N GLN A 197 -12.70 -3.50 -3.15
CA GLN A 197 -13.91 -2.68 -3.08
C GLN A 197 -14.05 -2.02 -1.70
N TYR A 198 -13.79 -2.76 -0.63
CA TYR A 198 -13.82 -2.21 0.71
C TYR A 198 -12.67 -1.24 0.98
N LEU A 199 -11.46 -1.51 0.50
CA LEU A 199 -10.34 -0.55 0.56
C LEU A 199 -10.67 0.75 -0.17
N ALA A 200 -11.32 0.68 -1.33
CA ALA A 200 -11.78 1.86 -2.06
C ALA A 200 -12.82 2.67 -1.25
N ARG A 201 -13.75 2.00 -0.56
CA ARG A 201 -14.70 2.66 0.34
C ARG A 201 -14.01 3.30 1.55
N ILE A 202 -13.01 2.63 2.13
CA ILE A 202 -12.19 3.18 3.22
C ILE A 202 -11.42 4.43 2.73
N ALA A 203 -10.87 4.39 1.51
CA ALA A 203 -10.17 5.51 0.90
C ALA A 203 -11.08 6.73 0.65
N ALA A 204 -12.37 6.50 0.44
CA ALA A 204 -13.37 7.54 0.23
C ALA A 204 -13.86 8.21 1.53
N CYS A 205 -13.57 7.62 2.70
CA CYS A 205 -14.02 8.17 3.98
C CYS A 205 -13.32 9.50 4.30
N SER A 206 -14.09 10.48 4.75
CA SER A 206 -13.65 11.85 5.06
C SER A 206 -12.51 11.97 6.08
N HIS A 207 -12.47 11.07 7.07
CA HIS A 207 -11.45 11.08 8.14
C HIS A 207 -10.21 10.24 7.83
N ILE A 208 -10.17 9.54 6.70
CA ILE A 208 -9.10 8.59 6.36
C ILE A 208 -8.25 9.13 5.24
N ARG A 209 -6.92 9.07 5.43
CA ARG A 209 -5.94 9.38 4.40
C ARG A 209 -5.15 8.12 4.09
N ILE A 210 -4.99 7.74 2.83
CA ILE A 210 -4.30 6.50 2.46
C ILE A 210 -2.98 6.81 1.74
N VAL A 211 -1.92 6.13 2.16
CA VAL A 211 -0.65 6.04 1.45
C VAL A 211 -0.38 4.58 1.16
N ALA A 212 -0.35 4.19 -0.10
CA ALA A 212 -0.21 2.80 -0.50
C ALA A 212 0.99 2.59 -1.43
N SER A 213 1.49 1.35 -1.51
CA SER A 213 2.51 0.95 -2.46
C SER A 213 2.06 -0.24 -3.32
N ILE A 214 2.51 -0.28 -4.56
CA ILE A 214 2.25 -1.34 -5.54
C ILE A 214 3.57 -1.94 -6.05
N ASP A 215 3.61 -3.25 -6.23
CA ASP A 215 4.78 -3.96 -6.80
C ASP A 215 4.46 -4.76 -8.08
N HIS A 216 3.20 -5.18 -8.27
CA HIS A 216 2.77 -6.05 -9.35
C HIS A 216 2.55 -5.28 -10.65
N VAL A 217 3.08 -5.80 -11.75
CA VAL A 217 2.97 -5.19 -13.09
C VAL A 217 1.52 -5.06 -13.57
N ASN A 218 0.66 -5.99 -13.14
CA ASN A 218 -0.77 -5.99 -13.47
C ASN A 218 -1.64 -5.39 -12.36
N ALA A 219 -1.08 -4.62 -11.42
CA ALA A 219 -1.86 -4.01 -10.34
C ALA A 219 -3.02 -3.08 -10.77
N PRO A 220 -3.02 -2.39 -11.93
CA PRO A 220 -4.16 -1.55 -12.31
C PRO A 220 -5.35 -2.32 -12.90
N LEU A 221 -5.28 -3.66 -13.01
CA LEU A 221 -6.35 -4.53 -13.52
C LEU A 221 -7.25 -5.02 -12.38
#